data_AF-A0A218ZRP7-F1
#
_entry.id   AF-A0A218ZRP7-F1
#
_cell.length_a   1.000
_cell.length_b   1.000
_cell.length_c   1.000
_cell.angle_alpha   90.00
_cell.angle_beta   90.00
_cell.angle_gamma   90.00
#
_symmetry.space_group_name_H-M   'P 1'
#
loop_
_entity.id
_entity.type
_entity.pdbx_description
1 polymer ?
#
loop_
_entity_poly.entity_id
_entity_poly.type
_entity_poly.pdbx_seq_one_letter_code
_entity_poly.pdbx_strand_id
1 'polypeptide(L)'
;MSVRARLGKTDSVISLSFLMIPFILVGVFMFTSLGILAGSVAKSEESASVVGNAITFPMMFLPGTFFPISIMPLWLQAFAHVLPLYYVIDGLDSVTIFANYSSALLDIIVSLVVAAVIFVLSMIKFSWKEE
;
A
#
# COMPACT_ATOMS: atom_id res chain seq x y z
N MET A 1 7.18 2.08 23.55
CA MET A 1 6.70 3.12 24.48
C MET A 1 5.22 3.33 24.21
N SER A 2 4.33 2.81 25.06
CA SER A 2 2.87 2.85 24.83
C SER A 2 2.28 4.12 25.44
N VAL A 3 1.78 5.04 24.62
CA VAL A 3 1.07 6.24 25.09
C VAL A 3 -0.41 5.88 25.23
N ARG A 4 -0.95 5.98 26.45
CA ARG A 4 -2.34 5.61 26.76
C ARG A 4 -3.23 6.86 26.75
N ALA A 5 -3.92 7.12 25.64
CA ALA A 5 -5.04 8.04 25.62
C ALA A 5 -6.34 7.25 25.84
N ARG A 6 -7.03 7.49 26.97
CA ARG A 6 -8.29 6.82 27.30
C ARG A 6 -9.45 7.56 26.63
N LEU A 7 -9.93 7.05 25.49
CA LEU A 7 -11.22 7.41 24.91
C LEU A 7 -12.14 6.20 25.03
N GLY A 8 -13.34 6.43 25.55
CA GLY A 8 -14.24 5.37 26.02
C GLY A 8 -14.63 4.35 24.96
N LYS A 9 -14.50 3.07 25.38
CA LYS A 9 -15.23 1.86 24.91
C LYS A 9 -14.52 0.86 24.00
N THR A 10 -13.27 1.11 23.63
CA THR A 10 -12.34 0.04 23.20
C THR A 10 -10.95 0.56 23.51
N ASP A 11 -10.14 -0.23 24.21
CA ASP A 11 -8.76 0.15 24.54
C ASP A 11 -7.90 0.14 23.25
N SER A 12 -8.11 1.11 22.35
CA SER A 12 -7.27 1.33 21.17
C SER A 12 -5.97 1.97 21.64
N VAL A 13 -5.06 1.13 22.15
CA VAL A 13 -3.73 1.54 22.55
C VAL A 13 -2.92 1.74 21.28
N ILE A 14 -2.55 3.00 20.96
CA ILE A 14 -1.62 3.25 19.87
C ILE A 14 -0.28 2.61 20.27
N SER A 15 0.00 1.45 19.69
CA SER A 15 1.16 0.65 20.03
C SER A 15 2.19 0.76 18.90
N LEU A 16 3.35 1.36 19.20
CA LEU A 16 4.51 1.24 18.32
C LEU A 16 5.06 -0.18 18.47
N SER A 17 4.68 -1.05 17.55
CA SER A 17 5.17 -2.42 17.45
C SER A 17 6.26 -2.53 16.41
N PHE A 18 7.24 -3.41 16.65
CA PHE A 18 8.29 -3.72 15.67
C PHE A 18 7.73 -4.29 14.35
N LEU A 19 6.50 -4.81 14.38
CA LEU A 19 5.80 -5.30 13.18
C LEU A 19 5.48 -4.21 12.16
N MET A 20 5.57 -2.92 12.50
CA MET A 20 5.42 -1.83 11.53
C MET A 20 6.57 -1.78 10.52
N ILE A 21 7.79 -2.15 10.94
CA ILE A 21 9.00 -2.09 10.12
C ILE A 21 8.82 -2.86 8.80
N PRO A 22 8.41 -4.14 8.80
CA PRO A 22 8.25 -4.86 7.56
C PRO A 22 7.15 -4.30 6.66
N PHE A 23 6.05 -3.75 7.19
CA PHE A 23 5.05 -3.06 6.36
C PHE A 23 5.63 -1.85 5.64
N ILE A 24 6.44 -1.04 6.32
CA ILE A 24 7.12 0.11 5.71
C ILE A 24 8.09 -0.37 4.63
N LEU A 25 8.88 -1.41 4.89
CA LEU A 25 9.82 -1.96 3.90
C LEU A 25 9.09 -2.49 2.67
N VAL A 26 7.99 -3.24 2.85
CA VAL A 26 7.15 -3.75 1.76
C VAL A 26 6.51 -2.58 0.99
N GLY A 27 6.03 -1.55 1.68
CA GLY A 27 5.50 -0.34 1.06
C GLY A 27 6.54 0.37 0.17
N VAL A 28 7.77 0.58 0.67
CA VAL A 28 8.86 1.17 -0.12
C VAL A 28 9.20 0.32 -1.33
N PHE A 29 9.30 -1.00 -1.16
CA PHE A 29 9.56 -1.93 -2.25
C PHE A 29 8.45 -1.91 -3.31
N MET A 30 7.19 -1.84 -2.88
CA MET A 30 6.02 -1.73 -3.74
C MET A 30 6.03 -0.43 -4.55
N PHE A 31 6.27 0.72 -3.92
CA PHE A 31 6.37 2.00 -4.62
C PHE A 31 7.53 2.03 -5.62
N THR A 32 8.67 1.45 -5.25
CA THR A 32 9.82 1.33 -6.14
C THR A 32 9.46 0.48 -7.36
N SER A 33 8.80 -0.66 -7.15
CA SER A 33 8.38 -1.56 -8.23
C SER A 33 7.36 -0.92 -9.16
N LEU A 34 6.43 -0.12 -8.63
CA LEU A 34 5.48 0.68 -9.41
C LEU A 34 6.19 1.77 -10.23
N GLY A 35 7.20 2.43 -9.66
CA GLY A 35 8.02 3.41 -10.39
C GLY A 35 8.76 2.78 -11.57
N ILE A 36 9.37 1.62 -11.35
CA ILE A 36 10.02 0.84 -12.43
C ILE A 36 8.99 0.41 -13.47
N LEU A 37 7.80 -0.04 -13.05
CA LEU A 37 6.72 -0.42 -13.97
C LEU A 37 6.33 0.75 -14.87
N ALA A 38 6.07 1.92 -14.28
CA ALA A 38 5.69 3.13 -14.99
C ALA A 38 6.78 3.54 -16.00
N GLY A 39 8.05 3.50 -15.60
CA GLY A 39 9.19 3.77 -16.49
C GLY A 39 9.32 2.76 -17.62
N SER A 40 9.11 1.46 -17.35
CA SER A 40 9.24 0.38 -18.34
C SER A 40 8.17 0.45 -19.44
N VAL A 41 6.98 0.97 -19.13
CA VAL A 41 5.86 1.07 -20.09
C VAL A 41 5.92 2.38 -20.87
N ALA A 42 6.59 3.40 -20.33
CA ALA A 42 6.68 4.71 -20.93
C ALA A 42 7.60 4.74 -22.15
N LYS A 43 7.20 5.52 -23.16
CA LYS A 43 8.00 5.71 -24.38
C LYS A 43 8.95 6.92 -24.30
N SER A 44 8.72 7.80 -23.34
CA SER A 44 9.49 9.02 -23.06
C SER A 44 9.44 9.33 -21.56
N GLU A 45 10.33 10.21 -21.08
CA GLU A 45 10.34 10.67 -19.68
C GLU A 45 9.02 11.38 -19.29
N GLU A 46 8.47 12.20 -20.20
CA GLU A 46 7.18 12.87 -19.98
C GLU A 46 6.05 11.83 -19.81
N SER A 47 6.03 10.80 -20.66
CA SER A 47 5.04 9.72 -20.55
C SER A 47 5.20 8.93 -19.26
N ALA A 48 6.42 8.75 -18.74
CA ALA A 48 6.66 8.06 -17.47
C ALA A 48 6.06 8.84 -16.29
N SER A 49 6.23 10.17 -16.29
CA SER A 49 5.63 11.06 -15.30
C SER A 49 4.10 11.01 -15.33
N VAL A 50 3.50 11.07 -16.53
CA VAL A 50 2.04 10.98 -16.68
C VAL A 50 1.49 9.65 -16.15
N VAL A 51 2.12 8.52 -16.50
CA VAL A 51 1.72 7.20 -16.01
C VAL A 51 1.87 7.10 -14.49
N GLY A 52 3.01 7.55 -13.95
CA GLY A 52 3.26 7.54 -12.50
C GLY A 52 2.24 8.37 -11.72
N ASN A 53 1.88 9.55 -12.21
CA ASN A 53 0.87 10.41 -11.59
C ASN A 53 -0.54 9.80 -11.67
N ALA A 54 -0.89 9.16 -12.78
CA ALA A 54 -2.17 8.48 -12.94
C ALA A 54 -2.36 7.31 -11.95
N ILE A 55 -1.27 6.66 -11.54
CA ILE A 55 -1.27 5.59 -10.52
C ILE A 55 -1.29 6.20 -9.11
N THR A 56 -0.45 7.20 -8.87
CA THR A 56 -0.28 7.83 -7.55
C THR A 56 -1.54 8.57 -7.11
N PHE A 57 -2.24 9.23 -8.03
CA PHE A 57 -3.39 10.06 -7.68
C PHE A 57 -4.53 9.28 -7.00
N PRO A 58 -5.03 8.14 -7.55
CA PRO A 58 -5.98 7.29 -6.84
C PRO A 58 -5.43 6.76 -5.50
N MET A 59 -4.16 6.35 -5.47
CA MET A 59 -3.49 5.85 -4.26
C MET A 59 -3.34 6.92 -3.17
N MET A 60 -3.43 8.21 -3.49
CA MET A 60 -3.35 9.25 -2.47
C MET A 60 -4.60 9.29 -1.58
N PHE A 61 -5.77 8.92 -2.11
CA PHE A 61 -7.06 9.12 -1.41
C PHE A 61 -7.77 7.84 -1.02
N LEU A 62 -7.68 6.82 -1.87
CA LEU A 62 -8.47 5.59 -1.77
C LEU A 62 -7.91 4.46 -0.89
N PRO A 63 -6.67 4.47 -0.35
CA PRO A 63 -6.20 3.36 0.49
C PRO A 63 -6.90 3.22 1.85
N GLY A 64 -7.78 4.15 2.22
CA GLY A 64 -8.45 4.15 3.53
C GLY A 64 -7.84 5.09 4.57
N THR A 65 -6.69 5.71 4.28
CA THR A 65 -5.94 6.54 5.25
C THR A 65 -6.60 7.88 5.55
N PHE A 66 -7.22 8.53 4.55
CA PHE A 66 -7.92 9.81 4.72
C PHE A 66 -9.42 9.65 4.97
N PHE A 67 -10.03 8.68 4.30
CA PHE A 67 -11.45 8.38 4.38
C PHE A 67 -11.62 6.89 4.64
N PRO A 68 -12.37 6.48 5.68
CA PRO A 68 -12.67 5.07 5.89
C PRO A 68 -13.33 4.47 4.64
N ILE A 69 -12.86 3.30 4.19
CA ILE A 69 -13.41 2.66 2.99
C ILE A 69 -14.89 2.31 3.19
N SER A 70 -15.29 1.98 4.42
CA SER A 70 -16.67 1.63 4.79
C SER A 70 -17.72 2.71 4.47
N ILE A 71 -17.31 3.98 4.38
CA ILE A 71 -18.22 5.10 4.05
C ILE A 71 -18.29 5.42 2.54
N MET A 72 -17.44 4.79 1.73
CA MET A 72 -17.40 5.02 0.28
C MET A 72 -18.53 4.27 -0.44
N PRO A 73 -18.98 4.71 -1.63
CA PRO A 73 -19.87 3.91 -2.47
C PRO A 73 -19.25 2.55 -2.84
N LEU A 74 -20.07 1.51 -3.02
CA LEU A 74 -19.61 0.13 -3.27
C LEU A 74 -18.59 0.00 -4.42
N TRP A 75 -18.78 0.76 -5.50
CA TRP A 75 -17.86 0.74 -6.65
C TRP A 75 -16.47 1.28 -6.30
N LEU A 76 -16.41 2.29 -5.43
CA LEU A 76 -15.16 2.90 -4.99
C LEU A 76 -14.46 2.02 -3.95
N GLN A 77 -15.24 1.35 -3.08
CA GLN A 77 -14.70 0.33 -2.18
C GLN A 77 -14.03 -0.80 -2.97
N ALA A 78 -14.67 -1.30 -4.03
CA ALA A 78 -14.07 -2.32 -4.88
C ALA A 78 -12.74 -1.85 -5.50
N PHE A 79 -12.67 -0.58 -5.95
CA PHE A 79 -11.44 -0.02 -6.48
C PHE A 79 -10.35 0.12 -5.40
N ALA A 80 -10.71 0.55 -4.19
CA ALA A 80 -9.78 0.66 -3.07
C ALA A 80 -9.12 -0.68 -2.73
N HIS A 81 -9.89 -1.78 -2.70
CA HIS A 81 -9.37 -3.12 -2.41
C HIS A 81 -8.44 -3.66 -3.50
N VAL A 82 -8.49 -3.12 -4.72
CA VAL A 82 -7.55 -3.48 -5.80
C VAL A 82 -6.20 -2.76 -5.63
N LEU A 83 -6.19 -1.64 -4.89
CA LEU A 83 -4.96 -0.87 -4.71
C LEU A 83 -4.00 -1.64 -3.81
N PRO A 84 -2.75 -1.83 -4.25
CA PRO A 84 -1.76 -2.59 -3.49
C PRO A 84 -1.41 -1.91 -2.16
N LEU A 85 -1.52 -0.58 -2.10
CA LEU A 85 -1.31 0.22 -0.89
C LEU A 85 -2.36 -0.02 0.21
N TYR A 86 -3.56 -0.48 -0.14
CA TYR A 86 -4.62 -0.78 0.82
C TYR A 86 -4.14 -1.76 1.90
N TYR A 87 -3.54 -2.87 1.49
CA TYR A 87 -3.09 -3.93 2.40
C TYR A 87 -1.95 -3.48 3.34
N VAL A 88 -1.11 -2.54 2.88
CA VAL A 88 -0.06 -1.97 3.74
C VAL A 88 -0.68 -1.10 4.83
N ILE A 89 -1.69 -0.29 4.49
CA ILE A 89 -2.39 0.59 5.43
C ILE A 89 -3.25 -0.24 6.41
N ASP A 90 -4.03 -1.19 5.92
CA ASP A 90 -4.88 -2.05 6.74
C ASP A 90 -4.07 -2.88 7.76
N GLY A 91 -2.92 -3.41 7.32
CA GLY A 91 -1.98 -4.10 8.20
C GLY A 91 -1.33 -3.18 9.25
N LEU A 92 -0.99 -1.94 8.88
CA LEU A 92 -0.50 -0.95 9.83
C LEU A 92 -1.57 -0.57 10.87
N ASP A 93 -2.82 -0.40 10.46
CA ASP A 93 -3.95 -0.12 11.36
C ASP A 93 -4.22 -1.33 12.29
N SER A 94 -4.16 -2.55 11.76
CA SER A 94 -4.26 -3.80 12.52
C SER A 94 -3.23 -3.88 13.66
N VAL A 95 -1.98 -3.48 13.40
CA VAL A 95 -0.89 -3.50 14.38
C VAL A 95 -0.97 -2.33 15.36
N THR A 96 -1.32 -1.13 14.88
CA THR A 96 -1.21 0.10 15.67
C THR A 96 -2.45 0.43 16.47
N ILE A 97 -3.65 0.18 15.92
CA ILE A 97 -4.93 0.58 16.51
C ILE A 97 -5.64 -0.61 17.16
N PHE A 98 -5.71 -1.74 16.46
CA PHE A 98 -6.55 -2.87 16.84
C PHE A 98 -5.82 -3.97 17.63
N ALA A 99 -4.49 -3.93 17.68
CA ALA A 99 -3.65 -4.99 18.25
C ALA A 99 -4.00 -6.40 17.73
N ASN A 100 -4.47 -6.48 16.48
CA ASN A 100 -4.82 -7.73 15.81
C ASN A 100 -3.61 -8.23 15.01
N TYR A 101 -2.76 -9.01 15.68
CA TYR A 101 -1.54 -9.52 15.06
C TYR A 101 -1.81 -10.58 13.98
N SER A 102 -2.93 -11.31 14.07
CA SER A 102 -3.28 -12.34 13.09
C SER A 102 -3.68 -11.74 11.74
N SER A 103 -4.49 -10.68 11.73
CA SER A 103 -4.82 -9.97 10.48
C SER A 103 -3.57 -9.31 9.89
N ALA A 104 -2.76 -8.65 10.71
CA ALA A 104 -1.52 -8.04 10.28
C ALA A 104 -0.56 -9.05 9.59
N LEU A 105 -0.48 -10.30 10.09
CA LEU A 105 0.33 -11.34 9.44
C LEU A 105 -0.22 -11.78 8.08
N LEU A 106 -1.53 -11.69 7.86
CA LEU A 106 -2.09 -11.92 6.53
C LEU A 106 -1.82 -10.73 5.61
N ASP A 107 -2.00 -9.51 6.10
CA ASP A 107 -1.82 -8.29 5.32
C ASP A 107 -0.38 -8.10 4.84
N ILE A 108 0.61 -8.46 5.67
CA ILE A 108 2.01 -8.43 5.26
C ILE A 108 2.30 -9.46 4.15
N ILE A 109 1.71 -10.67 4.23
CA ILE A 109 1.88 -11.70 3.20
C ILE A 109 1.24 -11.24 1.89
N VAL A 110 0.00 -10.74 1.96
CA VAL A 110 -0.71 -10.23 0.78
C VAL A 110 0.06 -9.06 0.17
N SER A 111 0.49 -8.10 0.98
CA SER A 111 1.27 -6.94 0.51
C SER A 111 2.57 -7.37 -0.15
N LEU A 112 3.28 -8.37 0.41
CA LEU A 112 4.52 -8.89 -0.15
C LEU A 112 4.28 -9.60 -1.49
N VAL A 113 3.24 -10.44 -1.57
CA VAL A 113 2.86 -11.13 -2.81
C VAL A 113 2.52 -10.12 -3.90
N VAL A 114 1.71 -9.11 -3.57
CA VAL A 114 1.32 -8.07 -4.52
C VAL A 114 2.54 -7.26 -4.98
N ALA A 115 3.43 -6.87 -4.06
CA ALA A 115 4.66 -6.18 -4.41
C ALA A 115 5.57 -7.03 -5.31
N ALA A 116 5.70 -8.32 -5.03
CA ALA A 116 6.46 -9.26 -5.87
C ALA A 116 5.84 -9.41 -7.27
N VAL A 117 4.51 -9.50 -7.37
CA VAL A 117 3.80 -9.53 -8.66
C VAL A 117 4.06 -8.27 -9.46
N ILE A 118 3.93 -7.08 -8.85
CA ILE A 118 4.22 -5.80 -9.51
C ILE A 118 5.66 -5.78 -10.00
N PHE A 119 6.62 -6.16 -9.15
CA PHE A 119 8.03 -6.22 -9.50
C PHE A 119 8.31 -7.16 -10.69
N VAL A 120 7.73 -8.36 -10.68
CA VAL A 120 7.87 -9.33 -11.78
C VAL A 120 7.26 -8.77 -13.06
N LEU A 121 6.09 -8.12 -13.00
CA LEU A 121 5.49 -7.46 -14.15
C LEU A 121 6.40 -6.35 -14.71
N SER A 122 7.03 -5.56 -13.83
CA SER A 122 8.00 -4.53 -14.21
C SER A 122 9.18 -5.14 -14.95
N MET A 123 9.72 -6.25 -14.44
CA MET A 123 10.86 -6.96 -15.05
C MET A 123 10.50 -7.55 -16.42
N ILE A 124 9.31 -8.12 -16.59
CA ILE A 124 8.85 -8.67 -17.88
C ILE A 124 8.64 -7.56 -18.90
N LYS A 125 8.07 -6.42 -18.48
CA LYS A 125 7.85 -5.25 -19.34
C LYS A 125 9.12 -4.48 -19.66
N PHE A 126 10.19 -4.69 -18.89
CA PHE A 126 11.50 -4.11 -19.14
C PHE A 126 12.12 -4.72 -20.42
N SER A 127 11.65 -4.22 -21.56
CA SER A 127 12.29 -4.42 -22.84
C SER A 127 13.61 -3.66 -22.80
N TRP A 128 14.72 -4.39 -22.85
CA TRP A 128 16.03 -3.84 -23.11
C TRP A 128 15.96 -3.08 -24.44
N LYS A 129 15.71 -1.78 -24.37
CA LYS A 129 16.03 -0.89 -25.48
C LYS A 129 17.55 -0.77 -25.43
N GLU A 130 18.22 -1.61 -26.20
CA GLU A 130 19.54 -1.26 -26.72
C GLU A 130 19.36 0.09 -27.41
N GLU A 131 20.06 1.10 -26.90
CA GLU A 131 20.19 2.41 -27.55
C GLU A 131 20.77 2.28 -28.95
#